data_AF-A0A963DA35-F1
#
_entry.id   AF-A0A963DA35-F1
#
_cell.length_a   1.000
_cell.length_b   1.000
_cell.length_c   1.000
_cell.angle_alpha   90.00
_cell.angle_beta   90.00
_cell.angle_gamma   90.00
#
_symmetry.space_group_name_H-M   'P 1'
#
loop_
_entity.id
_entity.type
_entity.pdbx_description
1 polymer ?
#
loop_
_entity_poly.entity_id
_entity_poly.type
_entity_poly.pdbx_seq_one_letter_code
_entity_poly.pdbx_strand_id
1 'polypeptide(L)'
;MSCELCVKHLPGETECVWHREHKQTGKEYSAINILPSKVCPIMYHTLYPYFLGALFGAKYAYNDEGDCQVCCPAEKGVDVLVRVRPNDGKFEAGVDADWRDVIHAEVMAVHGHCDYGHQVGDRIVFPTTRSMRTQYMCPAGFNNIFPFLKIETPSCINPQRLRCPDWEENIYYAIPEGHRRDEGGT
;
A
#
# COMPACT_ATOMS: atom_id res chain seq x y z
N MET A 1 2.70 4.18 -27.16
CA MET A 1 3.70 5.04 -26.49
C MET A 1 3.12 5.42 -25.15
N SER A 2 3.49 4.70 -24.09
CA SER A 2 3.02 4.98 -22.73
C SER A 2 3.54 6.35 -22.33
N CYS A 3 2.65 7.23 -21.88
CA CYS A 3 3.09 8.46 -21.21
C CYS A 3 3.90 8.01 -19.98
N GLU A 4 5.21 8.25 -19.97
CA GLU A 4 6.01 7.97 -18.78
C GLU A 4 5.45 8.81 -17.65
N LEU A 5 4.76 8.15 -16.71
CA LEU A 5 4.24 8.79 -15.51
C LEU A 5 5.43 9.37 -14.77
N CYS A 6 5.57 10.69 -14.84
CA CYS A 6 6.57 11.45 -14.12
C CYS A 6 5.85 12.32 -13.09
N VAL A 7 6.04 12.01 -11.81
CA VAL A 7 5.52 12.81 -10.70
C VAL A 7 6.67 13.50 -10.01
N LYS A 8 6.55 14.80 -9.77
CA LYS A 8 7.59 15.60 -9.14
C LYS A 8 7.16 16.07 -7.75
N HIS A 9 7.92 15.65 -6.74
CA HIS A 9 7.92 16.28 -5.43
C HIS A 9 8.80 17.53 -5.49
N LEU A 10 8.28 18.68 -5.06
CA LEU A 10 8.99 19.97 -5.14
C LEU A 10 9.84 20.23 -3.88
N PRO A 11 10.91 21.03 -4.00
CA PRO A 11 11.67 21.50 -2.84
C PRO A 11 10.80 22.23 -1.81
N GLY A 12 11.17 22.13 -0.53
CA GLY A 12 10.55 22.88 0.55
C GLY A 12 9.23 22.31 1.08
N GLU A 13 8.76 21.18 0.55
CA GLU A 13 7.52 20.54 1.00
C GLU A 13 7.73 19.71 2.28
N THR A 14 7.36 20.29 3.43
CA THR A 14 7.03 19.63 4.71
C THR A 14 8.14 18.85 5.46
N GLU A 15 7.97 18.67 6.78
CA GLU A 15 8.82 17.84 7.66
C GLU A 15 8.50 16.32 7.54
N CYS A 16 8.20 15.84 6.34
CA CYS A 16 7.82 14.44 6.11
C CYS A 16 9.05 13.52 6.13
N VAL A 17 8.99 12.42 6.88
CA VAL A 17 10.11 11.45 6.97
C VAL A 17 10.43 10.77 5.63
N TRP A 18 9.48 10.68 4.70
CA TRP A 18 9.71 10.17 3.34
C TRP A 18 10.45 11.17 2.44
N HIS A 19 10.33 12.47 2.72
CA HIS A 19 10.85 13.52 1.86
C HIS A 19 12.10 14.20 2.45
N ARG A 20 12.54 13.79 3.63
CA ARG A 20 13.64 14.42 4.38
C ARG A 20 14.92 14.57 3.56
N GLU A 21 15.35 13.51 2.88
CA GLU A 21 16.60 13.52 2.07
C GLU A 21 16.49 14.38 0.82
N HIS A 22 15.28 14.51 0.28
CA HIS A 22 15.00 15.23 -0.97
C HIS A 22 14.37 16.60 -0.72
N LYS A 23 14.37 17.09 0.52
CA LYS A 23 13.67 18.32 0.92
C LYS A 23 14.20 19.56 0.22
N GLN A 24 15.51 19.62 -0.04
CA GLN A 24 16.15 20.78 -0.68
C GLN A 24 16.05 20.76 -2.21
N THR A 25 16.02 19.58 -2.81
CA THR A 25 16.13 19.40 -4.27
C THR A 25 14.82 18.95 -4.92
N GLY A 26 13.85 18.50 -4.14
CA GLY A 26 12.72 17.72 -4.65
C GLY A 26 13.15 16.34 -5.13
N LYS A 27 12.21 15.58 -5.69
CA LYS A 27 12.47 14.27 -6.30
C LYS A 27 11.52 13.99 -7.45
N GLU A 28 12.07 13.40 -8.51
CA GLU A 28 11.31 12.91 -9.65
C GLU A 28 11.01 11.41 -9.48
N TYR A 29 9.75 11.04 -9.64
CA TYR A 29 9.26 9.67 -9.58
C TYR A 29 8.78 9.22 -10.95
N SER A 30 9.27 8.08 -11.41
CA SER A 30 8.87 7.40 -12.63
C SER A 30 8.12 6.10 -12.30
N ALA A 31 7.64 5.39 -13.33
CA ALA A 31 6.91 4.13 -13.18
C ALA A 31 7.66 3.06 -12.34
N ILE A 32 9.00 3.07 -12.33
CA ILE A 32 9.81 2.06 -11.61
C ILE A 32 10.06 2.39 -10.13
N ASN A 33 9.87 3.64 -9.71
CA ASN A 33 10.15 4.08 -8.35
C ASN A 33 8.94 4.78 -7.69
N ILE A 34 7.79 4.82 -8.36
CA ILE A 34 6.55 5.33 -7.76
C ILE A 34 5.95 4.33 -6.76
N LEU A 35 6.15 3.02 -6.95
CA LEU A 35 5.66 1.96 -6.07
C LEU A 35 6.71 0.85 -5.85
N PRO A 36 6.75 0.20 -4.67
CA PRO A 36 7.65 -0.91 -4.38
C PRO A 36 7.15 -2.26 -4.93
N SER A 37 7.97 -3.31 -4.84
CA SER A 37 7.56 -4.71 -5.02
C SER A 37 6.91 -5.07 -6.37
N LYS A 38 7.11 -4.25 -7.41
CA LYS A 38 6.42 -4.39 -8.71
C LYS A 38 4.89 -4.49 -8.59
N VAL A 39 4.31 -3.94 -7.53
CA VAL A 39 2.86 -3.98 -7.32
C VAL A 39 2.16 -3.05 -8.30
N CYS A 40 0.99 -3.46 -8.81
CA CYS A 40 0.21 -2.58 -9.67
C CYS A 40 -0.44 -1.44 -8.87
N PRO A 41 -0.63 -0.25 -9.47
CA PRO A 41 -1.27 0.90 -8.83
C PRO A 41 -2.61 0.60 -8.15
N ILE A 42 -3.44 -0.23 -8.79
CA ILE A 42 -4.79 -0.58 -8.32
C ILE A 42 -4.74 -1.47 -7.08
N MET A 43 -3.87 -2.49 -7.09
CA MET A 43 -3.68 -3.37 -5.93
C MET A 43 -3.05 -2.62 -4.77
N TYR A 44 -2.09 -1.74 -5.04
CA TYR A 44 -1.48 -0.91 -3.99
C TYR A 44 -2.49 0.02 -3.33
N HIS A 45 -3.38 0.64 -4.11
CA HIS A 45 -4.47 1.45 -3.59
C HIS A 45 -5.41 0.63 -2.69
N THR A 46 -5.68 -0.62 -3.06
CA THR A 46 -6.47 -1.57 -2.25
C THR A 46 -5.77 -1.94 -0.94
N LEU A 47 -4.44 -2.12 -0.97
CA LEU A 47 -3.65 -2.51 0.21
C LEU A 47 -3.39 -1.36 1.18
N TYR A 48 -3.38 -0.12 0.69
CA TYR A 48 -2.94 1.03 1.47
C TYR A 48 -3.66 1.22 2.81
N PRO A 49 -5.00 1.11 2.91
CA PRO A 49 -5.68 1.22 4.20
C PRO A 49 -5.20 0.19 5.23
N TYR A 50 -4.96 -1.05 4.80
CA TYR A 50 -4.51 -2.13 5.67
C TYR A 50 -3.05 -1.95 6.09
N PHE A 51 -2.19 -1.51 5.18
CA PHE A 51 -0.82 -1.16 5.49
C PHE A 51 -0.73 0.03 6.45
N LEU A 52 -1.57 1.04 6.26
CA LEU A 52 -1.63 2.21 7.12
C LEU A 52 -2.14 1.85 8.52
N GLY A 53 -3.21 1.06 8.61
CA GLY A 53 -3.70 0.55 9.89
C GLY A 53 -2.63 -0.26 10.63
N ALA A 54 -1.95 -1.17 9.93
CA ALA A 54 -0.85 -1.96 10.49
C ALA A 54 0.32 -1.08 10.98
N LEU A 55 0.66 -0.01 10.24
CA LEU A 55 1.67 0.96 10.65
C LEU A 55 1.33 1.64 11.98
N PHE A 56 0.05 1.85 12.25
CA PHE A 56 -0.45 2.41 13.52
C PHE A 56 -0.87 1.36 14.56
N GLY A 57 -0.49 0.10 14.36
CA GLY A 57 -0.70 -0.98 15.32
C GLY A 57 -2.11 -1.59 15.32
N ALA A 58 -2.89 -1.37 14.27
CA ALA A 58 -4.16 -2.08 14.10
C ALA A 58 -3.92 -3.59 14.03
N LYS A 59 -4.83 -4.34 14.66
CA LYS A 59 -4.95 -5.79 14.53
C LYS A 59 -6.29 -6.09 13.88
N TYR A 60 -6.28 -6.94 12.87
CA TYR A 60 -7.49 -7.31 12.15
C TYR A 60 -8.04 -8.62 12.69
N ALA A 61 -9.35 -8.81 12.61
CA ALA A 61 -10.04 -9.93 13.26
C ALA A 61 -9.99 -11.25 12.47
N TYR A 62 -9.15 -11.36 11.44
CA TYR A 62 -9.11 -12.53 10.56
C TYR A 62 -8.48 -13.75 11.25
N ASN A 63 -7.45 -13.55 12.07
CA ASN A 63 -6.80 -14.60 12.85
C ASN A 63 -6.20 -14.06 14.16
N ASP A 64 -5.74 -14.96 15.03
CA ASP A 64 -5.12 -14.60 16.32
C ASP A 64 -3.83 -13.77 16.18
N GLU A 65 -3.18 -13.83 15.02
CA GLU A 65 -1.97 -13.07 14.71
C GLU A 65 -2.27 -11.62 14.32
N GLY A 66 -3.54 -11.26 14.11
CA GLY A 66 -3.99 -9.93 13.74
C GLY A 66 -3.84 -9.61 12.26
N ASP A 67 -3.73 -10.62 11.40
CA ASP A 67 -3.59 -10.47 9.95
C ASP A 67 -4.91 -10.10 9.27
N CYS A 68 -4.87 -9.68 8.01
CA CYS A 68 -6.07 -9.39 7.22
C CYS A 68 -6.00 -10.01 5.83
N GLN A 69 -6.99 -10.79 5.45
CA GLN A 69 -7.15 -11.24 4.07
C GLN A 69 -7.67 -10.09 3.21
N VAL A 70 -6.97 -9.82 2.12
CA VAL A 70 -7.34 -8.79 1.15
C VAL A 70 -7.28 -9.41 -0.23
N CYS A 71 -8.25 -9.10 -1.08
CA CYS A 71 -8.22 -9.55 -2.48
C CYS A 71 -7.96 -8.39 -3.42
N CYS A 72 -7.19 -8.65 -4.48
CA CYS A 72 -7.10 -7.78 -5.64
C CYS A 72 -8.51 -7.61 -6.26
N PRO A 73 -8.89 -6.40 -6.72
CA PRO A 73 -10.21 -6.14 -7.27
C PRO A 73 -10.47 -6.77 -8.65
N ALA A 74 -9.47 -7.40 -9.27
CA ALA A 74 -9.66 -8.17 -10.49
C ALA A 74 -10.65 -9.34 -10.27
N GLU A 75 -11.53 -9.60 -11.25
CA GLU A 75 -12.55 -10.67 -11.20
C GLU A 75 -11.95 -12.01 -10.76
N LYS A 76 -10.81 -12.36 -11.35
CA LYS A 76 -10.00 -13.55 -11.04
C LYS A 76 -8.65 -13.13 -10.49
N GLY A 77 -8.71 -12.37 -9.39
CA GLY A 77 -7.57 -11.67 -8.83
C GLY A 77 -6.61 -12.51 -7.99
N VAL A 78 -5.70 -11.79 -7.36
CA VAL A 78 -4.69 -12.26 -6.41
C VAL A 78 -5.24 -12.09 -4.99
N ASP A 79 -5.22 -13.15 -4.19
CA ASP A 79 -5.50 -13.06 -2.76
C ASP A 79 -4.20 -12.88 -2.00
N VAL A 80 -4.20 -11.92 -1.07
CA VAL A 80 -3.06 -11.63 -0.22
C VAL A 80 -3.45 -11.64 1.25
N LEU A 81 -2.48 -11.95 2.11
CA LEU A 81 -2.60 -11.82 3.54
C LEU A 81 -1.68 -10.69 4.01
N VAL A 82 -2.26 -9.61 4.53
CA VAL A 82 -1.51 -8.50 5.12
C VAL A 82 -1.04 -8.91 6.50
N ARG A 83 0.27 -8.78 6.74
CA ARG A 83 0.99 -9.25 7.92
C ARG A 83 1.97 -8.20 8.43
N VAL A 84 2.19 -8.21 9.74
CA VAL A 84 3.37 -7.61 10.37
C VAL A 84 4.19 -8.75 10.97
N ARG A 85 5.44 -8.91 10.52
CA ARG A 85 6.33 -9.98 10.99
C ARG A 85 7.75 -9.45 11.20
N PRO A 86 8.55 -10.07 12.08
CA PRO A 86 9.97 -9.78 12.16
C PRO A 86 10.65 -9.92 10.80
N ASN A 87 11.66 -9.08 10.55
CA ASN A 87 12.46 -9.21 9.34
C ASN A 87 13.24 -10.53 9.35
N ASP A 88 12.91 -11.43 8.44
CA ASP A 88 13.53 -12.75 8.29
C ASP A 88 14.73 -12.74 7.32
N GLY A 89 15.09 -11.57 6.79
CA GLY A 89 16.15 -11.40 5.79
C GLY A 89 15.81 -11.92 4.39
N LYS A 90 14.56 -12.33 4.15
CA LYS A 90 14.10 -12.89 2.85
C LYS A 90 13.23 -11.92 2.05
N PHE A 91 13.11 -10.68 2.49
CA PHE A 91 12.38 -9.64 1.77
C PHE A 91 13.20 -9.10 0.57
N GLU A 92 12.52 -8.33 -0.28
CA GLU A 92 13.13 -7.75 -1.48
C GLU A 92 14.28 -6.78 -1.17
N ALA A 93 15.12 -6.55 -2.20
CA ALA A 93 16.18 -5.56 -2.13
C ALA A 93 15.59 -4.16 -1.81
N GLY A 94 16.06 -3.56 -0.72
CA GLY A 94 15.57 -2.28 -0.19
C GLY A 94 15.02 -2.37 1.24
N VAL A 95 14.68 -3.56 1.72
CA VAL A 95 14.40 -3.76 3.15
C VAL A 95 15.72 -3.81 3.93
N ASP A 96 15.90 -2.86 4.86
CA ASP A 96 17.12 -2.78 5.66
C ASP A 96 17.23 -4.01 6.57
N ALA A 97 18.39 -4.66 6.62
CA ALA A 97 18.60 -5.89 7.40
C ALA A 97 18.42 -5.69 8.91
N ASP A 98 18.62 -4.47 9.41
CA ASP A 98 18.44 -4.09 10.81
C ASP A 98 17.01 -3.61 11.13
N TRP A 99 16.11 -3.59 10.15
CA TRP A 99 14.72 -3.21 10.36
C TRP A 99 13.99 -4.32 11.13
N ARG A 100 13.40 -4.00 12.29
CA ARG A 100 12.84 -5.01 13.20
C ARG A 100 11.63 -5.74 12.61
N ASP A 101 10.58 -5.00 12.30
CA ASP A 101 9.28 -5.54 11.86
C ASP A 101 8.93 -5.00 10.47
N VAL A 102 8.52 -5.89 9.56
CA VAL A 102 8.17 -5.58 8.17
C VAL A 102 6.68 -5.76 7.95
N ILE A 103 6.02 -4.70 7.47
CA ILE A 103 4.62 -4.72 7.04
C ILE A 103 4.61 -5.14 5.57
N HIS A 104 3.91 -6.23 5.25
CA HIS A 104 3.84 -6.75 3.88
C HIS A 104 2.52 -7.47 3.62
N ALA A 105 2.17 -7.62 2.34
CA ALA A 105 1.13 -8.54 1.88
C ALA A 105 1.80 -9.75 1.23
N GLU A 106 1.50 -10.95 1.70
CA GLU A 106 1.96 -12.20 1.09
C GLU A 106 0.89 -12.76 0.15
N VAL A 107 1.26 -13.10 -1.08
CA VAL A 107 0.36 -13.70 -2.05
C VAL A 107 0.03 -15.14 -1.66
N MET A 108 -1.24 -15.38 -1.36
CA MET A 108 -1.77 -16.67 -0.93
C MET A 108 -2.35 -17.49 -2.09
N ALA A 109 -2.97 -16.81 -3.06
CA ALA A 109 -3.57 -17.46 -4.23
C ALA A 109 -3.61 -16.53 -5.44
N VAL A 110 -3.58 -17.12 -6.63
CA VAL A 110 -3.74 -16.43 -7.92
C VAL A 110 -4.80 -17.18 -8.71
N HIS A 111 -5.98 -16.58 -8.89
CA HIS A 111 -7.16 -17.25 -9.47
C HIS A 111 -7.29 -17.09 -10.98
N GLY A 112 -6.39 -16.33 -11.60
CA GLY A 112 -6.42 -15.97 -13.01
C GLY A 112 -5.08 -15.43 -13.50
N HIS A 113 -5.12 -14.53 -14.47
CA HIS A 113 -3.93 -13.85 -14.96
C HIS A 113 -3.68 -12.56 -14.16
N CYS A 114 -2.44 -12.37 -13.73
CA CYS A 114 -1.96 -11.09 -13.21
C CYS A 114 -0.96 -10.51 -14.20
N ASP A 115 -1.28 -9.36 -14.81
CA ASP A 115 -0.41 -8.66 -15.76
C ASP A 115 0.93 -8.23 -15.16
N TYR A 116 1.01 -8.14 -13.84
CA TYR A 116 2.23 -7.81 -13.08
C TYR A 116 3.00 -9.05 -12.61
N GLY A 117 2.52 -10.25 -12.95
CA GLY A 117 3.24 -11.51 -12.79
C GLY A 117 3.36 -12.03 -11.35
N HIS A 118 2.49 -11.58 -10.43
CA HIS A 118 2.50 -12.06 -9.05
C HIS A 118 2.23 -13.56 -8.95
N GLN A 119 2.97 -14.23 -8.06
CA GLN A 119 2.90 -15.67 -7.79
C GLN A 119 2.72 -15.93 -6.29
N VAL A 120 2.23 -17.13 -5.94
CA VAL A 120 2.08 -17.56 -4.54
C VAL A 120 3.43 -17.49 -3.82
N GLY A 121 3.44 -16.87 -2.65
CA GLY A 121 4.63 -16.62 -1.84
C GLY A 121 5.33 -15.28 -2.12
N ASP A 122 4.94 -14.54 -3.17
CA ASP A 122 5.42 -13.18 -3.38
C ASP A 122 5.05 -12.29 -2.18
N ARG A 123 5.95 -11.37 -1.81
CA ARG A 123 5.74 -10.43 -0.72
C ARG A 123 5.79 -9.00 -1.23
N ILE A 124 4.67 -8.30 -1.08
CA ILE A 124 4.52 -6.88 -1.39
C ILE A 124 4.80 -6.08 -0.12
N VAL A 125 5.95 -5.41 -0.07
CA VAL A 125 6.42 -4.72 1.14
C VAL A 125 5.92 -3.28 1.18
N PHE A 126 5.36 -2.88 2.32
CA PHE A 126 5.00 -1.49 2.56
C PHE A 126 6.27 -0.67 2.82
N PRO A 127 6.52 0.44 2.07
CA PRO A 127 7.85 1.07 1.99
C PRO A 127 8.15 1.94 3.22
N THR A 128 8.38 1.26 4.34
CA THR A 128 8.54 1.84 5.68
C THR A 128 9.96 1.80 6.19
N THR A 129 10.87 1.06 5.55
CA THR A 129 12.31 1.06 5.91
C THR A 129 12.98 2.38 5.49
N ARG A 130 14.20 2.65 5.98
CA ARG A 130 14.92 3.87 5.62
C ARG A 130 15.21 3.88 4.12
N SER A 131 15.79 2.80 3.60
CA SER A 131 16.15 2.71 2.17
C SER A 131 14.93 2.77 1.25
N MET A 132 13.80 2.18 1.63
CA MET A 132 12.59 2.26 0.80
C MET A 132 11.96 3.65 0.79
N ARG A 133 11.97 4.37 1.93
CA ARG A 133 11.44 5.75 2.01
C ARG A 133 12.13 6.72 1.06
N THR A 134 13.42 6.50 0.81
CA THR A 134 14.25 7.37 -0.03
C THR A 134 14.18 6.96 -1.49
N GLN A 135 13.81 5.72 -1.77
CA GLN A 135 13.67 5.16 -3.11
C GLN A 135 12.26 5.33 -3.69
N TYR A 136 11.20 5.13 -2.90
CA TYR A 136 9.82 5.10 -3.40
C TYR A 136 9.02 6.36 -3.07
N MET A 137 7.89 6.57 -3.75
CA MET A 137 6.97 7.65 -3.40
C MET A 137 6.36 7.39 -2.02
N CYS A 138 6.15 8.46 -1.25
CA CYS A 138 5.38 8.37 -0.01
C CYS A 138 3.99 7.76 -0.29
N PRO A 139 3.56 6.71 0.43
CA PRO A 139 2.26 6.07 0.21
C PRO A 139 1.07 7.04 0.29
N ALA A 140 1.12 8.00 1.21
CA ALA A 140 0.09 9.04 1.33
C ALA A 140 0.08 9.97 0.11
N GLY A 141 1.27 10.33 -0.40
CA GLY A 141 1.40 11.12 -1.62
C GLY A 141 0.82 10.39 -2.83
N PHE A 142 1.17 9.12 -3.01
CA PHE A 142 0.63 8.29 -4.09
C PHE A 142 -0.90 8.20 -4.04
N ASN A 143 -1.49 7.92 -2.87
CA ASN A 143 -2.94 7.76 -2.75
C ASN A 143 -3.70 9.07 -2.98
N ASN A 144 -3.11 10.22 -2.67
CA ASN A 144 -3.70 11.52 -2.99
C ASN A 144 -3.73 11.82 -4.49
N ILE A 145 -2.72 11.38 -5.24
CA ILE A 145 -2.64 11.65 -6.69
C ILE A 145 -3.25 10.54 -7.54
N PHE A 146 -3.38 9.31 -7.01
CA PHE A 146 -3.82 8.12 -7.75
C PHE A 146 -5.09 8.34 -8.58
N PRO A 147 -6.18 8.95 -8.06
CA PRO A 147 -7.39 9.23 -8.84
C PRO A 147 -7.18 10.15 -10.05
N PHE A 148 -6.10 10.93 -10.06
CA PHE A 148 -5.76 11.89 -11.11
C PHE A 148 -4.69 11.36 -12.07
N LEU A 149 -4.07 10.21 -11.78
CA LEU A 149 -3.07 9.61 -12.66
C LEU A 149 -3.76 9.03 -13.89
N LYS A 150 -3.22 9.36 -15.07
CA LYS A 150 -3.59 8.69 -16.33
C LYS A 150 -2.83 7.37 -16.43
N ILE A 151 -3.36 6.34 -15.78
CA ILE A 151 -2.84 4.98 -15.85
C ILE A 151 -3.60 4.17 -16.88
N GLU A 152 -2.90 3.28 -17.59
CA GLU A 152 -3.55 2.23 -18.37
C GLU A 152 -4.10 1.18 -17.41
N THR A 153 -5.40 0.90 -17.52
CA THR A 153 -6.04 -0.13 -16.70
C THR A 153 -5.49 -1.50 -17.11
N PRO A 154 -4.90 -2.29 -16.18
CA PRO A 154 -4.42 -3.64 -16.47
C PRO A 154 -5.54 -4.50 -17.06
N SER A 155 -5.21 -5.37 -18.02
CA SER A 155 -6.18 -6.21 -18.74
C SER A 155 -6.89 -7.23 -17.84
N CYS A 156 -6.28 -7.60 -16.72
CA CYS A 156 -6.91 -8.43 -15.69
C CYS A 156 -8.06 -7.75 -14.94
N ILE A 157 -8.22 -6.42 -15.04
CA ILE A 157 -9.31 -5.67 -14.41
C ILE A 157 -10.52 -5.65 -15.34
N ASN A 158 -11.61 -6.27 -14.88
CA ASN A 158 -12.91 -6.26 -15.54
C ASN A 158 -13.84 -5.27 -14.81
N PRO A 159 -14.10 -4.06 -15.33
CA PRO A 159 -14.91 -3.05 -14.65
C PRO A 159 -16.35 -3.48 -14.37
N GLN A 160 -16.87 -4.44 -15.14
CA GLN A 160 -18.22 -4.97 -14.96
C GLN A 160 -18.29 -6.12 -13.95
N ARG A 161 -17.14 -6.67 -13.55
CA ARG A 161 -17.03 -7.85 -12.68
C ARG A 161 -15.88 -7.70 -11.69
N LEU A 162 -15.77 -6.52 -11.09
CA LEU A 162 -14.80 -6.28 -10.03
C LEU A 162 -15.11 -7.17 -8.83
N ARG A 163 -14.06 -7.74 -8.23
CA ARG A 163 -14.19 -8.45 -6.97
C ARG A 163 -14.26 -7.41 -5.85
N CYS A 164 -15.35 -7.45 -5.08
CA CYS A 164 -15.38 -6.76 -3.80
C CYS A 164 -14.61 -7.59 -2.77
N PRO A 165 -13.96 -6.93 -1.78
CA PRO A 165 -13.68 -7.58 -0.49
C PRO A 165 -14.95 -8.30 -0.03
N ASP A 166 -14.79 -9.44 0.65
CA ASP A 166 -15.93 -10.28 1.01
C ASP A 166 -17.02 -9.43 1.66
N TRP A 167 -18.15 -9.32 0.97
CA TRP A 167 -19.28 -8.49 1.40
C TRP A 167 -20.05 -9.17 2.54
N GLU A 168 -19.76 -10.45 2.81
CA GLU A 168 -20.24 -11.18 3.97
C GLU A 168 -19.46 -10.80 5.24
N GLU A 169 -18.29 -10.16 5.12
CA GLU A 169 -17.58 -9.56 6.24
C GLU A 169 -18.04 -8.11 6.45
N ASN A 170 -18.69 -7.86 7.57
CA ASN A 170 -19.19 -6.53 7.93
C ASN A 170 -18.05 -5.58 8.28
N ILE A 171 -18.06 -4.39 7.67
CA ILE A 171 -17.28 -3.25 8.15
C ILE A 171 -18.05 -2.60 9.30
N TYR A 172 -17.63 -2.89 10.54
CA TYR A 172 -18.22 -2.27 11.72
C TYR A 172 -17.55 -0.93 12.02
N TYR A 173 -18.31 0.16 11.94
CA TYR A 173 -17.91 1.47 12.46
C TYR A 173 -18.57 1.68 13.83
N ALA A 174 -17.78 1.71 14.90
CA ALA A 174 -18.22 2.21 16.19
C ALA A 174 -17.59 3.59 16.41
N ILE A 175 -18.43 4.62 16.56
CA ILE A 175 -17.99 5.91 17.09
C ILE A 175 -18.19 5.84 18.60
N PRO A 176 -17.13 5.82 19.42
CA PRO A 176 -17.30 5.85 20.87
C PRO A 176 -18.05 7.13 21.26
N GLU A 177 -19.14 6.99 22.01
CA GLU A 177 -19.77 8.14 22.66
C GLU A 177 -18.76 8.74 23.66
N GLY A 178 -18.23 9.93 23.38
CA GLY A 178 -17.26 10.60 24.27
C GLY A 178 -16.23 11.53 23.61
N HIS A 179 -16.20 11.66 22.29
CA HIS A 179 -15.29 12.58 21.59
C HIS A 179 -16.02 13.64 20.74
N ARG A 180 -17.10 14.22 21.28
CA ARG A 180 -17.37 15.63 20.97
C ARG A 180 -16.34 16.44 21.74
N ARG A 181 -15.43 17.12 21.04
CA ARG A 181 -14.66 18.19 21.67
C ARG A 181 -15.69 19.19 22.20
N ASP A 182 -15.59 19.53 23.47
CA ASP A 182 -16.25 20.70 24.02
C ASP A 182 -15.74 21.93 23.27
N GLU A 183 -16.43 22.29 22.19
CA GLU A 183 -16.34 23.60 21.59
C GLU A 183 -17.19 24.54 22.45
N GLY A 184 -16.55 25.29 23.36
CA GLY A 184 -17.19 26.45 23.98
C GLY A 184 -16.86 26.66 25.45
N GLY A 185 -15.62 27.05 25.73
CA GLY A 185 -15.29 27.80 26.94
C GLY A 185 -15.23 29.30 26.60
N THR A 186 -16.29 30.05 26.92
CA THR A 186 -16.26 31.50 27.18
C THR A 186 -17.05 31.77 28.45
#